data_AF-A0A180FLF1-F1
#
_entry.id   AF-A0A180FLF1-F1
#
_cell.length_a   1.000
_cell.length_b   1.000
_cell.length_c   1.000
_cell.angle_alpha   90.00
_cell.angle_beta   90.00
_cell.angle_gamma   90.00
#
_symmetry.space_group_name_H-M   'P 1'
#
loop_
_entity.id
_entity.type
_entity.pdbx_description
1 polymer ?
#
loop_
_entity_poly.entity_id
_entity_poly.type
_entity_poly.pdbx_seq_one_letter_code
_entity_poly.pdbx_strand_id
1 'polypeptide(L)'
;MEDKLFFILVFMKTSPLQQHHAAGFGITQPKADMFIHLFVPPLRKTLKRPGEMPQGKSIYLEDILKNCADVLPDGTECPVQRPSDHQTANEYYSGKKRTT
;
A
#
# COMPACT_ATOMS: atom_id res chain seq x y z
N MET A 1 -12.02 10.99 20.20
CA MET A 1 -12.20 11.10 18.72
C MET A 1 -10.91 10.75 18.00
N GLU A 2 -9.77 11.18 18.53
CA GLU A 2 -8.43 10.90 18.00
C GLU A 2 -8.17 9.42 17.72
N ASP A 3 -8.49 8.51 18.65
CA ASP A 3 -8.23 7.07 18.46
C ASP A 3 -8.91 6.48 17.21
N LYS A 4 -10.11 6.95 16.88
CA LYS A 4 -10.85 6.48 15.69
C LYS A 4 -10.19 6.97 14.41
N LEU A 5 -9.73 8.22 14.43
CA LEU A 5 -9.02 8.81 13.29
C LEU A 5 -7.64 8.16 13.13
N PHE A 6 -6.91 7.96 14.23
CA PHE A 6 -5.62 7.28 14.24
C PHE A 6 -5.75 5.84 13.73
N PHE A 7 -6.76 5.09 14.20
CA PHE A 7 -7.09 3.76 13.71
C PHE A 7 -7.18 3.73 12.18
N ILE A 8 -8.04 4.57 11.60
CA ILE A 8 -8.27 4.51 10.16
C ILE A 8 -7.11 5.07 9.33
N LEU A 9 -6.39 6.08 9.83
CA LEU A 9 -5.23 6.64 9.13
C LEU A 9 -4.08 5.64 9.08
N VAL A 10 -3.82 4.91 10.16
CA VAL A 10 -2.83 3.83 10.18
C VAL A 10 -3.20 2.77 9.13
N PHE A 11 -4.48 2.35 9.09
CA PHE A 11 -4.95 1.39 8.09
C PHE A 11 -4.70 1.87 6.65
N MET A 12 -5.04 3.13 6.33
CA MET A 12 -4.85 3.68 4.99
C MET A 12 -3.37 3.88 4.62
N LYS A 13 -2.51 4.20 5.59
CA LYS A 13 -1.09 4.44 5.34
C LYS A 13 -0.30 3.16 5.11
N THR A 14 -0.58 2.11 5.89
CA THR A 14 0.22 0.87 5.84
C THR A 14 -0.41 -0.23 4.99
N SER A 15 -1.66 -0.07 4.55
CA SER A 15 -2.45 -1.08 3.82
C SER A 15 -2.30 -2.51 4.39
N PRO A 16 -2.45 -2.71 5.72
CA PRO A 16 -2.18 -3.98 6.35
C PRO A 16 -3.35 -4.96 6.15
N LEU A 17 -3.10 -6.25 6.42
CA LEU A 17 -4.17 -7.22 6.60
C LEU A 17 -5.08 -6.81 7.77
N GLN A 18 -6.40 -7.01 7.63
CA GLN A 18 -7.36 -6.67 8.70
C GLN A 18 -7.04 -7.37 10.02
N GLN A 19 -6.53 -8.60 9.98
CA GLN A 19 -6.09 -9.33 11.18
C GLN A 19 -4.93 -8.63 11.88
N HIS A 20 -3.92 -8.19 11.12
CA HIS A 20 -2.77 -7.47 11.67
C HIS A 20 -3.19 -6.11 12.26
N HIS A 21 -4.08 -5.40 11.56
CA HIS A 21 -4.64 -4.15 12.06
C HIS A 21 -5.45 -4.35 13.34
N ALA A 22 -6.33 -5.36 13.36
CA ALA A 22 -7.13 -5.69 14.53
C ALA A 22 -6.25 -6.05 15.75
N ALA A 23 -5.20 -6.84 15.53
CA ALA A 23 -4.23 -7.20 16.56
C ALA A 23 -3.50 -5.96 17.12
N GLY A 24 -3.06 -5.04 16.25
CA GLY A 24 -2.38 -3.81 16.67
C GLY A 24 -3.24 -2.86 17.51
N PHE A 25 -4.57 -2.96 17.40
CA PHE A 25 -5.53 -2.14 18.15
C PHE A 25 -6.29 -2.93 19.23
N GLY A 26 -5.91 -4.18 19.50
CA GLY A 26 -6.51 -5.00 20.56
C GLY A 26 -7.99 -5.33 20.33
N ILE A 27 -8.43 -5.43 19.08
CA ILE A 27 -9.81 -5.76 18.71
C ILE A 27 -9.89 -7.03 17.86
N THR A 28 -11.09 -7.59 17.72
CA THR A 28 -11.32 -8.73 16.82
C THR A 28 -11.33 -8.28 15.36
N GLN A 29 -10.94 -9.18 14.45
CA GLN A 29 -10.92 -8.88 13.02
C GLN A 29 -12.31 -8.45 12.46
N PRO A 30 -13.44 -9.07 12.83
CA PRO A 30 -14.76 -8.60 12.40
C PRO A 30 -15.08 -7.17 12.87
N LYS A 31 -14.61 -6.79 14.06
CA LYS A 31 -14.80 -5.44 14.59
C LYS A 31 -13.95 -4.41 13.84
N ALA A 32 -12.71 -4.79 13.49
CA ALA A 32 -11.85 -3.95 12.65
C ALA A 32 -12.47 -3.75 11.25
N ASP A 33 -12.98 -4.81 10.64
CA ASP A 33 -13.68 -4.75 9.35
C ASP A 33 -14.87 -3.78 9.38
N MET A 34 -15.72 -3.91 10.40
CA MET A 34 -16.86 -3.01 10.60
C MET A 34 -16.40 -1.55 10.74
N PHE A 35 -15.37 -1.28 11.53
CA PHE A 35 -14.83 0.07 11.73
C PHE A 35 -14.21 0.65 10.46
N ILE A 36 -13.48 -0.16 9.68
CA ILE A 36 -12.92 0.27 8.39
C ILE A 36 -14.06 0.70 7.45
N HIS A 37 -15.08 -0.14 7.28
CA HIS A 37 -16.23 0.18 6.44
C HIS A 37 -17.00 1.42 6.91
N LEU A 38 -17.07 1.64 8.23
CA LEU A 38 -17.73 2.79 8.82
C LEU A 38 -16.94 4.10 8.64
N PHE A 39 -15.61 4.06 8.82
CA PHE A 39 -14.78 5.27 8.90
C PHE A 39 -14.21 5.72 7.55
N VAL A 40 -14.01 4.80 6.58
CA VAL A 40 -13.48 5.17 5.26
C VAL A 40 -14.37 6.18 4.52
N PRO A 41 -15.71 6.00 4.41
CA PRO A 41 -16.54 6.92 3.64
C PRO A 41 -16.51 8.39 4.12
N PRO A 42 -16.73 8.70 5.42
CA PRO A 42 -16.66 10.09 5.89
C PRO A 42 -15.25 10.67 5.79
N LEU A 43 -14.20 9.87 6.02
CA LEU A 43 -12.82 10.33 5.86
C LEU A 43 -12.51 10.69 4.40
N ARG A 44 -12.91 9.86 3.44
CA ARG A 44 -12.75 10.19 2.01
C ARG A 44 -13.54 11.43 1.62
N LYS A 45 -14.76 11.62 2.14
CA LYS A 45 -15.57 12.80 1.86
C LYS A 45 -14.91 14.09 2.37
N THR A 46 -14.30 14.03 3.56
CA THR A 46 -13.61 15.18 4.16
C THR A 46 -12.30 15.52 3.44
N LEU A 47 -11.50 14.52 3.06
CA LEU A 47 -10.26 14.71 2.30
C LEU A 47 -10.48 15.18 0.86
N LYS A 48 -11.61 14.84 0.23
CA LYS A 48 -11.95 15.33 -1.12
C LYS A 48 -12.16 16.85 -1.17
N ARG A 49 -12.72 17.46 -0.12
CA ARG A 49 -13.04 18.89 -0.11
C ARG A 49 -11.81 19.80 -0.31
N PRO A 50 -10.67 19.58 0.37
CA PRO A 50 -9.44 20.33 0.15
C PRO A 50 -8.57 19.80 -1.00
N GLY A 51 -8.91 18.66 -1.63
CA GLY A 51 -8.06 18.04 -2.66
C GLY A 51 -6.95 17.12 -2.12
N GLU A 52 -6.98 16.79 -0.83
CA GLU A 52 -5.95 16.00 -0.10
C GLU A 52 -6.15 14.48 -0.24
N MET A 53 -6.91 14.03 -1.24
CA MET A 53 -7.11 12.60 -1.45
C MET A 53 -5.85 11.97 -2.05
N PRO A 54 -5.35 10.84 -1.51
CA PRO A 54 -4.26 10.13 -2.15
C PRO A 54 -4.68 9.64 -3.54
N GLN A 55 -3.90 10.02 -4.56
CA GLN A 55 -4.16 9.65 -5.95
C GLN A 55 -3.75 8.19 -6.18
N GLY A 56 -4.72 7.27 -6.20
CA GLY A 56 -4.45 5.83 -6.27
C GLY A 56 -4.34 5.25 -7.69
N LYS A 57 -4.51 6.06 -8.75
CA LYS A 57 -4.44 5.56 -10.13
C LYS A 57 -3.17 6.07 -10.80
N SER A 58 -2.34 5.12 -11.25
CA SER A 58 -1.11 5.39 -12.01
C SER A 58 -1.35 6.17 -13.30
N ILE A 59 -2.57 6.16 -13.86
CA ILE A 59 -2.90 6.90 -15.09
C ILE A 59 -2.77 8.41 -14.95
N TYR A 60 -2.79 8.94 -13.72
CA TYR A 60 -2.62 10.36 -13.46
C TYR A 60 -1.21 10.69 -12.99
N LEU A 61 -0.31 9.70 -12.92
CA LEU A 61 1.04 9.90 -12.40
C LEU A 61 1.80 10.90 -13.28
N GLU A 62 1.72 10.76 -14.59
CA GLU A 62 2.34 11.70 -15.54
C GLU A 62 1.87 13.15 -15.36
N ASP A 63 0.57 13.37 -15.11
CA ASP A 63 0.04 14.71 -14.86
C ASP A 63 0.44 15.27 -13.50
N ILE A 64 0.62 14.40 -12.49
CA ILE A 64 1.13 14.78 -11.18
C ILE A 64 2.62 15.18 -11.29
N LEU A 65 3.42 14.35 -11.97
CA LEU A 65 4.86 14.55 -12.11
C LEU A 65 5.20 15.84 -12.87
N LYS A 66 4.37 16.26 -13.84
CA LYS A 66 4.55 17.56 -14.54
C LYS A 66 4.59 18.76 -13.60
N ASN A 67 3.92 18.68 -12.45
CA ASN A 67 3.84 19.76 -11.48
C ASN A 67 4.85 19.61 -10.33
N CYS A 68 5.70 18.57 -10.36
CA CYS A 68 6.75 18.35 -9.37
C CYS A 68 8.12 18.70 -9.96
N ALA A 69 8.87 19.56 -9.29
CA ALA A 69 10.24 19.89 -9.70
C ALA A 69 11.19 18.69 -9.48
N ASP A 70 11.06 18.02 -8.34
CA ASP A 70 11.87 16.88 -7.95
C ASP A 70 10.97 15.74 -7.45
N VAL A 71 11.32 14.51 -7.80
CA VAL A 71 10.55 13.31 -7.47
C VAL A 71 11.49 12.27 -6.90
N LEU A 72 11.18 11.79 -5.68
CA LEU A 72 11.92 10.73 -5.01
C LEU A 72 11.13 9.41 -5.12
N PRO A 73 11.49 8.50 -6.05
CA PRO A 73 10.86 7.19 -6.12
C PRO A 73 11.27 6.35 -4.90
N ASP A 74 10.28 5.81 -4.18
CA ASP A 74 10.48 4.94 -2.99
C ASP A 74 11.10 3.59 -3.38
N GLY A 75 10.71 3.06 -4.55
CA GLY A 75 11.30 1.87 -5.13
C GLY A 75 10.76 1.62 -6.53
N THR A 76 11.63 1.21 -7.45
CA THR A 76 11.24 0.70 -8.76
C THR A 76 11.59 -0.78 -8.81
N GLU A 77 10.84 -1.55 -9.60
CA GLU A 77 11.31 -2.89 -9.96
C GLU A 77 12.68 -2.73 -10.62
N CYS A 78 13.72 -3.26 -10.00
CA CYS A 78 15.04 -3.30 -10.59
C CYS A 78 15.08 -4.54 -11.48
N PRO A 79 15.12 -4.42 -12.82
CA PRO A 79 15.28 -5.57 -13.69
C PRO A 79 16.69 -6.11 -13.48
N VAL A 80 16.87 -7.03 -12.53
CA VAL A 80 18.03 -7.89 -12.53
C VAL A 80 17.84 -8.82 -13.72
N GLN A 81 18.54 -8.51 -14.80
CA GLN A 81 18.49 -9.35 -15.99
C GLN A 81 18.99 -10.73 -15.57
N ARG A 82 18.12 -11.74 -15.68
CA ARG A 82 18.54 -13.10 -15.37
C ARG A 82 19.72 -13.43 -16.28
N PRO A 83 20.88 -13.83 -15.73
CA PRO A 83 22.00 -14.25 -16.55
C PRO A 83 21.54 -15.31 -17.55
N SER A 84 21.99 -15.20 -18.80
CA SER A 84 21.69 -16.19 -19.84
C SER A 84 22.35 -17.53 -19.54
N ASP A 85 23.46 -17.51 -18.81
CA ASP A 85 24.15 -18.71 -18.34
C ASP A 85 23.33 -19.45 -17.26
N HIS A 86 23.16 -20.75 -17.48
CA HIS A 86 22.29 -21.60 -16.66
C HIS A 86 22.87 -21.86 -15.25
N GLN A 87 24.20 -21.89 -15.09
CA GLN A 87 24.83 -22.09 -13.79
C GLN A 87 24.60 -20.86 -12.91
N THR A 88 24.95 -19.69 -13.43
CA THR A 88 24.78 -18.40 -12.75
C THR A 88 23.30 -18.13 -12.44
N ALA A 89 22.40 -18.47 -13.37
CA ALA A 89 20.95 -18.32 -13.19
C ALA A 89 20.35 -19.24 -12.11
N ASN A 90 21.01 -20.35 -11.77
CA ASN A 90 20.63 -21.26 -10.69
C ASN A 90 21.20 -20.82 -9.34
N GLU A 91 22.41 -20.27 -9.31
CA GLU A 91 22.99 -19.68 -8.09
C GLU A 91 22.15 -18.52 -7.56
N TYR A 92 21.67 -17.65 -8.45
CA TYR A 92 20.77 -16.54 -8.08
C TYR A 92 19.31 -16.96 -7.86
N TYR A 93 18.99 -18.26 -7.97
CA TYR A 93 17.62 -18.74 -7.85
C TYR A 93 17.18 -18.85 -6.39
N SER A 94 16.34 -17.90 -5.93
CA SER A 94 15.78 -17.85 -4.56
C SER A 94 14.76 -18.97 -4.22
N GLY A 95 14.70 -20.06 -4.99
CA GLY A 95 13.98 -21.26 -4.59
C GLY A 95 12.46 -21.25 -4.74
N LYS A 96 11.89 -20.48 -5.69
CA LYS A 96 10.44 -20.58 -6.00
C LYS A 96 10.11 -22.03 -6.40
N LYS A 97 9.36 -22.75 -5.58
CA LYS A 97 8.93 -24.12 -5.92
C LYS A 97 7.79 -24.04 -6.95
N ARG A 98 7.92 -24.75 -8.06
CA ARG A 98 6.78 -25.01 -8.95
C ARG A 98 5.95 -26.12 -8.30
N THR A 99 4.70 -25.84 -7.99
CA THR A 99 3.74 -26.87 -7.58
C THR A 99 3.52 -27.78 -8.77
N THR A 100 3.81 -29.07 -8.60
CA THR A 100 3.51 -30.14 -9.57
C THR A 100 2.02 -30.38 -9.64
#